data_AF-A0A6J6FKZ0-F1
#
_entry.id   AF-A0A6J6FKZ0-F1
#
_cell.length_a   1.000
_cell.length_b   1.000
_cell.length_c   1.000
_cell.angle_alpha   90.00
_cell.angle_beta   90.00
_cell.angle_gamma   90.00
#
_symmetry.space_group_name_H-M   'P 1'
#
loop_
_entity.id
_entity.type
_entity.pdbx_description
1 polymer ?
#
loop_
_entity_poly.entity_id
_entity_poly.type
_entity_poly.pdbx_seq_one_letter_code
_entity_poly.pdbx_strand_id
1 'polypeptide(L)'
;MVKKIKRDKAIFKILAIFSVSALLLSACSSKSDDTAATGDAGGTAASKVYTPMATAPCDLSGKSITFLSVLKGHPTLRLWQQGFLDQANALGFKSATIVSPDEPDWTKAVTLGEGVLATGTDGLVLGFVDPVEKDLIAKFAAKKIPVVIGHVQAKPEDYPGVIAYAAFDPKAWGSAAADAIGEKIGGKGTVAVTEGGFNPVEDAVASSFTAQMNAKYPDVKVLKPAEEGFDVPKAIAKAVAIAIANPDLVGAVGTTGGSPVTWAGASDQIGKPIWAIGPDATRPNLDAVRDGKILAVAAQPGYEEHQMAVDLVANAICGNAPAQFANDLPTPIIFADGLAPYYAVVDAIDARVAKQ
;
A
#
# COMPACT_ATOMS: atom_id res chain seq x y z
N MET A 1 47.15 -22.69 24.35
CA MET A 1 47.62 -23.99 24.88
C MET A 1 46.68 -24.40 26.00
N VAL A 2 46.17 -25.62 25.88
CA VAL A 2 45.12 -26.31 26.64
C VAL A 2 45.12 -26.10 28.17
N LYS A 3 43.93 -25.90 28.76
CA LYS A 3 43.55 -26.57 30.02
C LYS A 3 42.04 -26.88 30.07
N LYS A 4 41.77 -28.19 30.16
CA LYS A 4 40.50 -28.92 30.31
C LYS A 4 39.93 -28.79 31.73
N ILE A 5 38.65 -29.17 31.90
CA ILE A 5 38.11 -30.26 32.77
C ILE A 5 36.55 -30.15 32.77
N LYS A 6 35.82 -31.06 32.09
CA LYS A 6 35.00 -32.21 32.59
C LYS A 6 33.74 -31.80 33.40
N ARG A 7 32.54 -32.40 33.32
CA ARG A 7 32.10 -33.77 32.95
C ARG A 7 30.55 -33.83 32.86
N ASP A 8 30.02 -34.49 31.83
CA ASP A 8 28.97 -35.52 31.77
C ASP A 8 27.77 -35.64 32.74
N LYS A 9 26.60 -35.88 32.08
CA LYS A 9 25.51 -36.88 32.32
C LYS A 9 24.28 -36.52 33.18
N ALA A 10 23.11 -36.58 32.53
CA ALA A 10 21.88 -37.37 32.85
C ALA A 10 20.64 -36.64 32.28
N ILE A 11 20.03 -37.07 31.17
CA ILE A 11 18.91 -38.03 31.08
C ILE A 11 17.85 -37.84 32.18
N PHE A 12 16.71 -37.23 31.83
CA PHE A 12 15.42 -37.57 32.41
C PHE A 12 14.33 -37.50 31.34
N LYS A 13 13.79 -38.68 31.01
CA LYS A 13 12.54 -38.87 30.28
C LYS A 13 11.42 -38.81 31.31
N ILE A 14 10.34 -38.08 31.06
CA ILE A 14 9.03 -38.34 31.67
C ILE A 14 8.01 -38.41 30.54
N LEU A 15 7.48 -39.61 30.37
CA LEU A 15 6.34 -39.99 29.57
C LEU A 15 5.22 -40.28 30.57
N ALA A 16 4.04 -39.66 30.40
CA ALA A 16 2.81 -40.09 31.06
C ALA A 16 1.71 -40.17 30.01
N ILE A 17 1.18 -41.39 29.84
CA ILE A 17 0.10 -41.79 28.95
C ILE A 17 -1.09 -42.21 29.83
N PHE A 18 -2.28 -42.19 29.20
CA PHE A 18 -3.62 -42.67 29.60
C PHE A 18 -4.53 -41.54 30.11
N SER A 19 -5.72 -41.35 29.56
CA SER A 19 -6.70 -42.40 29.20
C SER A 19 -7.67 -42.00 28.09
N VAL A 20 -7.98 -42.99 27.25
CA VAL A 20 -9.06 -43.03 26.25
C VAL A 20 -10.40 -43.24 26.96
N SER A 21 -11.44 -42.53 26.52
CA SER A 21 -12.83 -42.96 26.68
C SER A 21 -13.58 -42.61 25.41
N ALA A 22 -13.97 -43.64 24.67
CA ALA A 22 -14.83 -43.57 23.51
C ALA A 22 -16.29 -43.74 23.96
N LEU A 23 -17.17 -42.88 23.47
CA LEU A 23 -18.62 -43.15 23.36
C LEU A 23 -19.16 -42.39 22.13
N LEU A 24 -20.08 -43.07 21.44
CA LEU A 24 -20.42 -42.95 20.03
C LEU A 24 -21.46 -41.84 19.72
N LEU A 25 -21.33 -41.32 18.49
CA LEU A 25 -22.33 -40.76 17.57
C LEU A 25 -23.54 -39.95 18.11
N SER A 26 -23.62 -38.69 17.68
CA SER A 26 -24.77 -38.21 16.92
C SER A 26 -24.33 -37.10 15.96
N ALA A 27 -24.81 -37.20 14.72
CA ALA A 27 -24.54 -36.29 13.65
C ALA A 27 -25.40 -35.02 13.78
N CYS A 28 -24.80 -33.86 13.60
CA CYS A 28 -25.43 -32.71 12.96
C CYS A 28 -24.33 -31.87 12.29
N SER A 29 -24.44 -31.76 10.97
CA SER A 29 -23.73 -30.81 10.13
C SER A 29 -23.92 -29.40 10.69
N SER A 30 -22.83 -28.73 11.08
CA SER A 30 -22.79 -27.28 11.22
C SER A 30 -21.83 -26.75 10.18
N LYS A 31 -22.42 -26.12 9.14
CA LYS A 31 -21.76 -25.16 8.26
C LYS A 31 -20.80 -24.32 9.09
N SER A 32 -19.53 -24.35 8.71
CA SER A 32 -18.60 -23.29 9.02
C SER A 32 -19.08 -22.05 8.25
N ASP A 33 -19.81 -21.19 8.95
CA ASP A 33 -20.09 -19.84 8.48
C ASP A 33 -18.76 -19.09 8.44
N ASP A 34 -18.22 -18.95 7.22
CA ASP A 34 -17.14 -18.00 6.93
C ASP A 34 -17.64 -16.60 7.31
N THR A 35 -17.06 -16.03 8.36
CA THR A 35 -17.35 -14.67 8.80
C THR A 35 -16.91 -13.67 7.74
N ALA A 36 -17.85 -13.26 6.90
CA ALA A 36 -17.75 -12.08 6.05
C ALA A 36 -17.60 -10.84 6.94
N ALA A 37 -16.46 -10.15 6.82
CA ALA A 37 -16.29 -8.84 7.42
C ALA A 37 -17.17 -7.84 6.66
N THR A 38 -18.38 -7.60 7.16
CA THR A 38 -19.25 -6.51 6.72
C THR A 38 -18.72 -5.22 7.35
N GLY A 39 -17.91 -4.48 6.59
CA GLY A 39 -17.32 -3.22 7.03
C GLY A 39 -18.37 -2.12 7.19
N ASP A 40 -18.50 -1.60 8.41
CA ASP A 40 -19.28 -0.41 8.76
C ASP A 40 -18.77 0.81 7.97
N ALA A 41 -19.64 1.43 7.18
CA ALA A 41 -19.31 2.49 6.23
C ALA A 41 -19.08 3.83 6.96
N GLY A 42 -17.84 4.34 6.91
CA GLY A 42 -17.57 5.75 7.13
C GLY A 42 -17.88 6.51 5.84
N GLY A 43 -18.50 7.70 5.93
CA GLY A 43 -18.73 8.54 4.75
C GLY A 43 -17.43 8.78 3.98
N THR A 44 -17.49 8.79 2.65
CA THR A 44 -16.33 9.01 1.78
C THR A 44 -15.62 10.32 2.16
N ALA A 45 -14.37 10.24 2.60
CA ALA A 45 -13.58 11.44 2.87
C ALA A 45 -13.42 12.23 1.56
N ALA A 46 -13.73 13.53 1.60
CA ALA A 46 -13.60 14.39 0.43
C ALA A 46 -12.12 14.53 0.02
N SER A 47 -11.75 13.97 -1.13
CA SER A 47 -10.44 14.15 -1.74
C SER A 47 -10.49 15.18 -2.87
N LYS A 48 -9.43 15.98 -3.01
CA LYS A 48 -9.22 16.87 -4.17
C LYS A 48 -8.58 16.15 -5.35
N VAL A 49 -8.09 14.93 -5.15
CA VAL A 49 -7.37 14.13 -6.17
C VAL A 49 -8.36 13.46 -7.12
N TYR A 50 -9.46 12.92 -6.56
CA TYR A 50 -10.50 12.24 -7.31
C TYR A 50 -11.87 12.53 -6.70
N THR A 51 -12.86 12.71 -7.57
CA THR A 51 -14.27 12.80 -7.16
C THR A 51 -14.97 11.51 -7.57
N PRO A 52 -15.28 10.62 -6.63
CA PRO A 52 -15.97 9.37 -6.95
C PRO A 52 -17.42 9.62 -7.38
N MET A 53 -17.99 8.64 -8.09
CA MET A 53 -19.40 8.65 -8.45
C MET A 53 -20.28 8.67 -7.21
N ALA A 54 -21.26 9.59 -7.20
CA ALA A 54 -22.23 9.68 -6.10
C ALA A 54 -23.33 8.62 -6.17
N THR A 55 -23.61 8.09 -7.37
CA THR A 55 -24.65 7.09 -7.61
C THR A 55 -24.21 6.10 -8.68
N ALA A 56 -24.58 4.84 -8.53
CA ALA A 56 -24.30 3.82 -9.53
C ALA A 56 -25.11 4.05 -10.84
N PRO A 57 -24.57 3.67 -12.02
CA PRO A 57 -25.29 3.77 -13.29
C PRO A 57 -26.47 2.80 -13.44
N CYS A 58 -26.55 1.77 -12.60
CA CYS A 58 -27.60 0.78 -12.54
C CYS A 58 -27.77 0.27 -11.10
N ASP A 59 -28.78 -0.56 -10.85
CA ASP A 59 -29.02 -1.14 -9.52
C ASP A 59 -27.95 -2.20 -9.17
N LEU A 60 -27.19 -1.93 -8.12
CA LEU A 60 -26.13 -2.80 -7.59
C LEU A 60 -26.54 -3.53 -6.30
N SER A 61 -27.77 -3.38 -5.82
CA SER A 61 -28.24 -3.95 -4.54
C SER A 61 -28.25 -5.48 -4.51
N GLY A 62 -28.19 -6.13 -5.67
CA GLY A 62 -28.03 -7.57 -5.82
C GLY A 62 -26.60 -8.01 -6.18
N LYS A 63 -25.66 -7.08 -6.32
CA LYS A 63 -24.32 -7.29 -6.87
C LYS A 63 -23.25 -7.33 -5.79
N SER A 64 -22.20 -8.09 -6.05
CA SER A 64 -21.05 -8.27 -5.16
C SER A 64 -19.75 -7.85 -5.82
N ILE A 65 -18.82 -7.30 -5.06
CA ILE A 65 -17.50 -6.89 -5.56
C ILE A 65 -16.40 -7.35 -4.60
N THR A 66 -15.26 -7.75 -5.15
CA THR A 66 -14.13 -8.27 -4.38
C THR A 66 -12.87 -7.44 -4.59
N PHE A 67 -12.17 -7.14 -3.50
CA PHE A 67 -10.80 -6.65 -3.50
C PHE A 67 -9.86 -7.85 -3.25
N LEU A 68 -8.95 -8.13 -4.19
CA LEU A 68 -7.94 -9.18 -4.07
C LEU A 68 -6.54 -8.57 -4.01
N SER A 69 -5.74 -8.95 -3.04
CA SER A 69 -4.37 -8.44 -2.89
C SER A 69 -3.55 -9.36 -1.98
N VAL A 70 -2.36 -8.92 -1.55
CA VAL A 70 -1.51 -9.53 -0.50
C VAL A 70 -1.38 -8.58 0.69
N LEU A 71 -0.65 -8.97 1.75
CA LEU A 71 -0.29 -8.06 2.85
C LEU A 71 -1.49 -7.40 3.56
N LYS A 72 -2.54 -8.18 3.88
CA LYS A 72 -3.82 -7.69 4.43
C LYS A 72 -3.68 -6.67 5.57
N GLY A 73 -2.75 -6.90 6.49
CA GLY A 73 -2.52 -6.06 7.68
C GLY A 73 -1.61 -4.84 7.46
N HIS A 74 -1.02 -4.65 6.29
CA HIS A 74 -0.09 -3.57 6.03
C HIS A 74 -0.80 -2.20 6.07
N PRO A 75 -0.26 -1.17 6.77
CA PRO A 75 -0.94 0.12 6.94
C PRO A 75 -1.33 0.80 5.63
N THR A 76 -0.45 0.82 4.63
CA THR A 76 -0.73 1.40 3.31
C THR A 76 -1.83 0.64 2.58
N LEU A 77 -1.87 -0.69 2.69
CA LEU A 77 -2.91 -1.47 2.00
C LEU A 77 -4.27 -1.36 2.68
N ARG A 78 -4.28 -1.10 4.00
CA ARG A 78 -5.53 -0.78 4.70
C ARG A 78 -6.17 0.51 4.19
N LEU A 79 -5.37 1.46 3.70
CA LEU A 79 -5.84 2.67 3.02
C LEU A 79 -6.55 2.34 1.71
N TRP A 80 -5.94 1.47 0.90
CA TRP A 80 -6.52 1.01 -0.39
C TRP A 80 -7.82 0.25 -0.18
N GLN A 81 -7.82 -0.67 0.78
CA GLN A 81 -9.01 -1.40 1.23
C GLN A 81 -10.13 -0.45 1.68
N GLN A 82 -9.79 0.66 2.36
CA GLN A 82 -10.78 1.63 2.82
C GLN A 82 -11.43 2.35 1.64
N GLY A 83 -10.65 2.82 0.66
CA GLY A 83 -11.19 3.43 -0.56
C GLY A 83 -12.12 2.51 -1.34
N PHE A 84 -11.72 1.22 -1.46
CA PHE A 84 -12.56 0.19 -2.04
C PHE A 84 -13.89 0.01 -1.29
N LEU A 85 -13.84 -0.16 0.04
CA LEU A 85 -15.04 -0.41 0.84
C LEU A 85 -15.98 0.79 0.83
N ASP A 86 -15.46 2.00 1.03
CA ASP A 86 -16.27 3.21 1.09
C ASP A 86 -16.99 3.47 -0.23
N GLN A 87 -16.31 3.26 -1.36
CA GLN A 87 -16.94 3.43 -2.66
C GLN A 87 -17.94 2.33 -3.00
N ALA A 88 -17.63 1.07 -2.68
CA ALA A 88 -18.57 -0.03 -2.90
C ALA A 88 -19.86 0.16 -2.08
N ASN A 89 -19.73 0.62 -0.83
CA ASN A 89 -20.86 0.95 0.03
C ASN A 89 -21.64 2.15 -0.51
N ALA A 90 -20.97 3.23 -0.93
CA ALA A 90 -21.60 4.42 -1.49
C ALA A 90 -22.43 4.11 -2.75
N LEU A 91 -21.95 3.19 -3.59
CA LEU A 91 -22.66 2.76 -4.80
C LEU A 91 -23.76 1.71 -4.54
N GLY A 92 -23.91 1.24 -3.30
CA GLY A 92 -24.99 0.33 -2.92
C GLY A 92 -24.79 -1.12 -3.36
N PHE A 93 -23.54 -1.59 -3.48
CA PHE A 93 -23.28 -3.03 -3.66
C PHE A 93 -23.86 -3.82 -2.48
N LYS A 94 -24.41 -5.01 -2.75
CA LYS A 94 -24.91 -5.94 -1.73
C LYS A 94 -23.81 -6.34 -0.74
N SER A 95 -22.60 -6.55 -1.26
CA SER A 95 -21.45 -6.98 -0.47
C SER A 95 -20.14 -6.56 -1.14
N ALA A 96 -19.23 -6.04 -0.34
CA ALA A 96 -17.85 -5.76 -0.71
C ALA A 96 -16.92 -6.59 0.18
N THR A 97 -16.05 -7.41 -0.42
CA THR A 97 -15.22 -8.37 0.33
C THR A 97 -13.75 -8.10 0.10
N ILE A 98 -12.95 -8.07 1.17
CA ILE A 98 -11.48 -8.04 1.11
C ILE A 98 -10.96 -9.47 1.22
N VAL A 99 -10.23 -9.89 0.20
CA VAL A 99 -9.60 -11.21 0.12
C VAL A 99 -8.10 -11.01 -0.03
N SER A 100 -7.34 -11.38 0.99
CA SER A 100 -5.90 -11.15 1.00
C SER A 100 -5.22 -12.03 2.05
N PRO A 101 -4.10 -12.71 1.74
CA PRO A 101 -3.23 -13.28 2.75
C PRO A 101 -2.52 -12.18 3.55
N ASP A 102 -2.06 -12.50 4.75
CA ASP A 102 -1.30 -11.56 5.58
C ASP A 102 0.14 -11.35 5.06
N GLU A 103 0.69 -12.33 4.35
CA GLU A 103 2.05 -12.28 3.80
C GLU A 103 2.07 -11.79 2.35
N PRO A 104 3.22 -11.32 1.83
CA PRO A 104 3.40 -11.01 0.40
C PRO A 104 3.54 -12.31 -0.42
N ASP A 105 2.48 -13.13 -0.43
CA ASP A 105 2.44 -14.42 -1.11
C ASP A 105 1.34 -14.42 -2.17
N TRP A 106 1.74 -14.13 -3.42
CA TRP A 106 0.82 -14.09 -4.54
C TRP A 106 0.32 -15.47 -4.97
N THR A 107 1.02 -16.56 -4.63
CA THR A 107 0.49 -17.90 -4.92
C THR A 107 -0.69 -18.21 -4.00
N LYS A 108 -0.63 -17.79 -2.74
CA LYS A 108 -1.79 -17.80 -1.84
C LYS A 108 -2.89 -16.85 -2.34
N ALA A 109 -2.55 -15.65 -2.79
CA ALA A 109 -3.54 -14.72 -3.36
C ALA A 109 -4.27 -15.35 -4.57
N VAL A 110 -3.54 -15.99 -5.48
CA VAL A 110 -4.14 -16.73 -6.60
C VAL A 110 -5.10 -17.81 -6.09
N THR A 111 -4.69 -18.60 -5.10
CA THR A 111 -5.55 -19.65 -4.50
C THR A 111 -6.83 -19.09 -3.90
N LEU A 112 -6.73 -17.97 -3.17
CA LEU A 112 -7.88 -17.28 -2.62
C LEU A 112 -8.78 -16.72 -3.74
N GLY A 113 -8.20 -16.16 -4.80
CA GLY A 113 -8.90 -15.69 -5.99
C GLY A 113 -9.65 -16.79 -6.74
N GLU A 114 -9.10 -18.00 -6.84
CA GLU A 114 -9.83 -19.16 -7.37
C GLU A 114 -11.05 -19.51 -6.49
N GLY A 115 -10.93 -19.35 -5.17
CA GLY A 115 -12.04 -19.46 -4.23
C GLY A 115 -13.14 -18.40 -4.47
N VAL A 116 -12.74 -17.16 -4.73
CA VAL A 116 -13.66 -16.07 -5.14
C VAL A 116 -14.36 -16.41 -6.45
N LEU A 117 -13.62 -16.93 -7.44
CA LEU A 117 -14.18 -17.32 -8.72
C LEU A 117 -15.19 -18.48 -8.61
N ALA A 118 -14.99 -19.38 -7.64
CA ALA A 118 -15.87 -20.51 -7.36
C ALA A 118 -17.13 -20.09 -6.60
N THR A 119 -17.02 -19.19 -5.63
CA THR A 119 -18.13 -18.69 -4.81
C THR A 119 -18.95 -17.59 -5.51
N GLY A 120 -18.31 -16.83 -6.40
CA GLY A 120 -18.93 -15.82 -7.25
C GLY A 120 -18.64 -14.39 -6.78
N THR A 121 -18.37 -13.52 -7.75
CA THR A 121 -18.34 -12.07 -7.59
C THR A 121 -18.77 -11.42 -8.90
N ASP A 122 -19.37 -10.24 -8.88
CA ASP A 122 -19.76 -9.51 -10.09
C ASP A 122 -18.65 -8.57 -10.59
N GLY A 123 -17.61 -8.33 -9.79
CA GLY A 123 -16.48 -7.49 -10.17
C GLY A 123 -15.26 -7.71 -9.28
N LEU A 124 -14.07 -7.50 -9.84
CA LEU A 124 -12.80 -7.69 -9.15
C LEU A 124 -11.93 -6.43 -9.24
N VAL A 125 -11.49 -5.95 -8.09
CA VAL A 125 -10.42 -4.95 -7.96
C VAL A 125 -9.19 -5.69 -7.44
N LEU A 126 -8.11 -5.70 -8.21
CA LEU A 126 -6.80 -6.11 -7.72
C LEU A 126 -6.17 -4.91 -7.01
N GLY A 127 -5.77 -5.06 -5.75
CA GLY A 127 -5.14 -3.95 -5.02
C GLY A 127 -3.85 -3.47 -5.69
N PHE A 128 -3.13 -4.43 -6.27
CA PHE A 128 -2.01 -4.32 -7.18
C PHE A 128 -1.79 -5.71 -7.78
N VAL A 129 -0.89 -5.86 -8.75
CA VAL A 129 -0.78 -7.11 -9.53
C VAL A 129 0.65 -7.66 -9.58
N ASP A 130 0.76 -8.98 -9.60
CA ASP A 130 1.97 -9.72 -9.96
C ASP A 130 1.74 -10.59 -11.23
N PRO A 131 2.78 -10.82 -12.06
CA PRO A 131 2.68 -11.70 -13.22
C PRO A 131 2.12 -13.11 -12.96
N VAL A 132 2.21 -13.65 -11.74
CA VAL A 132 1.63 -14.96 -11.39
C VAL A 132 0.10 -14.97 -11.43
N GLU A 133 -0.54 -13.81 -11.35
CA GLU A 133 -2.00 -13.68 -11.34
C GLU A 133 -2.62 -13.68 -12.75
N LYS A 134 -1.81 -13.67 -13.83
CA LYS A 134 -2.29 -13.58 -15.22
C LYS A 134 -3.34 -14.65 -15.58
N ASP A 135 -3.09 -15.90 -15.20
CA ASP A 135 -4.02 -17.00 -15.49
C ASP A 135 -5.33 -16.86 -14.71
N LEU A 136 -5.26 -16.36 -13.47
CA LEU A 136 -6.45 -16.09 -12.66
C LEU A 136 -7.29 -14.96 -13.31
N ILE A 137 -6.64 -13.87 -13.71
CA ILE A 137 -7.28 -12.73 -14.40
C ILE A 137 -8.00 -13.22 -15.67
N ALA A 138 -7.35 -14.06 -16.48
CA ALA A 138 -7.95 -14.61 -17.69
C ALA A 138 -9.21 -15.44 -17.39
N LYS A 139 -9.26 -16.17 -16.27
CA LYS A 139 -10.45 -16.93 -15.85
C LYS A 139 -11.60 -16.03 -15.43
N PHE A 140 -11.34 -14.92 -14.72
CA PHE A 140 -12.37 -13.91 -14.41
C PHE A 140 -12.93 -13.29 -15.71
N ALA A 141 -12.05 -12.91 -16.63
CA ALA A 141 -12.44 -12.35 -17.92
C ALA A 141 -13.27 -13.34 -18.77
N ALA A 142 -12.93 -14.64 -18.77
CA ALA A 142 -13.70 -15.68 -19.45
C ALA A 142 -15.13 -15.82 -18.89
N LYS A 143 -15.34 -15.51 -17.61
CA LYS A 143 -16.67 -15.41 -16.98
C LYS A 143 -17.34 -14.04 -17.17
N LYS A 144 -16.72 -13.13 -17.91
CA LYS A 144 -17.16 -11.74 -18.13
C LYS A 144 -17.26 -10.93 -16.83
N ILE A 145 -16.41 -11.25 -15.85
CA ILE A 145 -16.27 -10.46 -14.63
C ILE A 145 -15.23 -9.36 -14.92
N PRO A 146 -15.58 -8.07 -14.80
CA PRO A 146 -14.64 -6.97 -14.99
C PRO A 146 -13.54 -7.00 -13.93
N VAL A 147 -12.29 -6.83 -14.38
CA VAL A 147 -11.09 -6.78 -13.52
C VAL A 147 -10.38 -5.44 -13.72
N VAL A 148 -10.15 -4.70 -12.64
CA VAL A 148 -9.37 -3.45 -12.63
C VAL A 148 -8.17 -3.59 -11.71
N ILE A 149 -7.02 -3.09 -12.15
CA ILE A 149 -5.79 -3.03 -11.34
C ILE A 149 -5.73 -1.69 -10.60
N GLY A 150 -5.46 -1.72 -9.31
CA GLY A 150 -5.10 -0.55 -8.50
C GLY A 150 -3.58 -0.36 -8.39
N HIS A 151 -3.17 0.86 -8.05
CA HIS A 151 -1.85 1.29 -7.59
C HIS A 151 -0.66 1.18 -8.56
N VAL A 152 -0.66 0.22 -9.48
CA VAL A 152 0.43 0.01 -10.44
C VAL A 152 -0.02 0.27 -11.87
N GLN A 153 0.79 1.03 -12.60
CA GLN A 153 0.62 1.18 -14.04
C GLN A 153 0.83 -0.17 -14.72
N ALA A 154 -0.05 -0.52 -15.65
CA ALA A 154 0.01 -1.75 -16.41
C ALA A 154 -0.14 -1.47 -17.91
N LYS A 155 0.27 -2.42 -18.75
CA LYS A 155 -0.07 -2.42 -20.17
C LYS A 155 -1.13 -3.47 -20.46
N PRO A 156 -2.04 -3.22 -21.42
CA PRO A 156 -3.08 -4.19 -21.78
C PRO A 156 -2.53 -5.58 -22.13
N GLU A 157 -1.40 -5.64 -22.83
CA GLU A 157 -0.76 -6.90 -23.25
C GLU A 157 -0.12 -7.67 -22.09
N ASP A 158 0.23 -7.01 -20.99
CA ASP A 158 0.85 -7.67 -19.84
C ASP A 158 -0.17 -8.47 -19.04
N TYR A 159 -1.42 -8.01 -18.98
CA TYR A 159 -2.50 -8.63 -18.20
C TYR A 159 -3.80 -8.75 -19.02
N PRO A 160 -3.87 -9.70 -19.98
CA PRO A 160 -5.07 -9.91 -20.78
C PRO A 160 -6.29 -10.21 -19.92
N GLY A 161 -7.38 -9.45 -20.10
CA GLY A 161 -8.61 -9.57 -19.32
C GLY A 161 -8.83 -8.46 -18.29
N VAL A 162 -7.80 -7.66 -18.00
CA VAL A 162 -7.97 -6.38 -17.28
C VAL A 162 -8.60 -5.36 -18.21
N ILE A 163 -9.58 -4.60 -17.70
CA ILE A 163 -10.30 -3.59 -18.49
C ILE A 163 -9.72 -2.18 -18.35
N ALA A 164 -9.04 -1.90 -17.23
CA ALA A 164 -8.37 -0.65 -16.93
C ALA A 164 -7.46 -0.79 -15.71
N TYR A 165 -6.59 0.19 -15.48
CA TYR A 165 -5.96 0.43 -14.18
C TYR A 165 -6.31 1.83 -13.64
N ALA A 166 -6.15 1.99 -12.33
CA ALA A 166 -6.12 3.26 -11.62
C ALA A 166 -4.85 3.29 -10.76
N ALA A 167 -3.93 4.21 -11.05
CA ALA A 167 -2.60 4.24 -10.43
C ALA A 167 -2.09 5.68 -10.30
N PHE A 168 -0.92 5.87 -9.70
CA PHE A 168 -0.24 7.15 -9.62
C PHE A 168 0.91 7.21 -10.64
N ASP A 169 1.35 8.42 -10.96
CA ASP A 169 2.56 8.63 -11.76
C ASP A 169 3.80 8.76 -10.85
N PRO A 170 4.70 7.76 -10.82
CA PRO A 170 5.92 7.80 -10.00
C PRO A 170 6.89 8.92 -10.42
N LYS A 171 6.90 9.31 -11.69
CA LYS A 171 7.79 10.39 -12.17
C LYS A 171 7.28 11.75 -11.74
N ALA A 172 5.95 11.95 -11.78
CA ALA A 172 5.33 13.17 -11.27
C ALA A 172 5.58 13.30 -9.76
N TRP A 173 5.45 12.21 -8.99
CA TRP A 173 5.82 12.18 -7.57
C TRP A 173 7.27 12.61 -7.34
N GLY A 174 8.25 11.95 -7.97
CA GLY A 174 9.66 12.26 -7.74
C GLY A 174 10.01 13.71 -8.11
N SER A 175 9.44 14.23 -9.20
CA SER A 175 9.62 15.62 -9.63
C SER A 175 9.00 16.62 -8.64
N ALA A 176 7.80 16.36 -8.12
CA ALA A 176 7.15 17.22 -7.14
C ALA A 176 7.90 17.23 -5.79
N ALA A 177 8.44 16.07 -5.37
CA ALA A 177 9.28 15.99 -4.18
C ALA A 177 10.58 16.79 -4.33
N ALA A 178 11.20 16.76 -5.50
CA ALA A 178 12.38 17.57 -5.81
C ALA A 178 12.09 19.07 -5.73
N ASP A 179 10.99 19.53 -6.30
CA ASP A 179 10.58 20.94 -6.21
C ASP A 179 10.39 21.38 -4.74
N ALA A 180 9.64 20.60 -3.96
CA ALA A 180 9.37 20.90 -2.55
C ALA A 180 10.65 20.92 -1.70
N ILE A 181 11.53 19.92 -1.85
CA ILE A 181 12.79 19.87 -1.11
C ILE A 181 13.74 20.99 -1.56
N GLY A 182 13.89 21.19 -2.87
CA GLY A 182 14.77 22.22 -3.44
C GLY A 182 14.40 23.62 -2.97
N GLU A 183 13.11 23.96 -2.95
CA GLU A 183 12.59 25.20 -2.38
C GLU A 183 12.90 25.32 -0.88
N LYS A 184 12.63 24.25 -0.12
CA LYS A 184 12.85 24.24 1.34
C LYS A 184 14.31 24.47 1.72
N ILE A 185 15.25 23.91 0.96
CA ILE A 185 16.69 24.03 1.22
C ILE A 185 17.33 25.25 0.55
N GLY A 186 16.54 26.09 -0.13
CA GLY A 186 17.04 27.26 -0.85
C GLY A 186 18.01 26.91 -1.98
N GLY A 187 17.85 25.72 -2.58
CA GLY A 187 18.66 25.24 -3.71
C GLY A 187 20.13 24.95 -3.37
N LYS A 188 20.48 24.64 -2.12
CA LYS A 188 21.87 24.35 -1.70
C LYS A 188 21.97 23.15 -0.77
N GLY A 189 23.16 22.54 -0.76
CA GLY A 189 23.53 21.44 0.13
C GLY A 189 23.52 20.09 -0.57
N THR A 190 23.51 19.01 0.22
CA THR A 190 23.41 17.64 -0.29
C THR A 190 22.02 17.07 -0.01
N VAL A 191 21.48 16.27 -0.94
CA VAL A 191 20.25 15.49 -0.75
C VAL A 191 20.48 14.00 -0.97
N ALA A 192 19.85 13.17 -0.13
CA ALA A 192 19.90 11.71 -0.24
C ALA A 192 18.70 11.18 -1.05
N VAL A 193 18.91 10.02 -1.67
CA VAL A 193 17.86 9.25 -2.34
C VAL A 193 17.93 7.83 -1.78
N THR A 194 16.85 7.34 -1.17
CA THR A 194 16.78 5.98 -0.64
C THR A 194 15.60 5.18 -1.19
N GLU A 195 15.84 3.88 -1.38
CA GLU A 195 14.89 2.95 -1.97
C GLU A 195 14.71 1.71 -1.09
N GLY A 196 13.51 1.13 -1.06
CA GLY A 196 13.25 -0.16 -0.42
C GLY A 196 13.98 -1.29 -1.14
N GLY A 197 13.99 -1.21 -2.47
CA GLY A 197 14.80 -2.04 -3.35
C GLY A 197 14.70 -1.55 -4.78
N PHE A 198 15.76 -1.74 -5.56
CA PHE A 198 15.81 -1.29 -6.96
C PHE A 198 14.75 -2.02 -7.80
N ASN A 199 13.70 -1.29 -8.17
CA ASN A 199 12.59 -1.79 -8.97
C ASN A 199 12.00 -0.67 -9.84
N PRO A 200 11.26 -1.00 -10.92
CA PRO A 200 10.86 0.00 -11.91
C PRO A 200 10.07 1.20 -11.35
N VAL A 201 9.27 1.02 -10.30
CA VAL A 201 8.48 2.10 -9.70
C VAL A 201 9.39 3.00 -8.87
N GLU A 202 10.17 2.43 -7.95
CA GLU A 202 11.08 3.20 -7.11
C GLU A 202 12.17 3.89 -7.94
N ASP A 203 12.75 3.18 -8.91
CA ASP A 203 13.76 3.72 -9.84
C ASP A 203 13.21 4.92 -10.63
N ALA A 204 11.92 4.89 -11.00
CA ALA A 204 11.27 6.00 -11.70
C ALA A 204 11.14 7.25 -10.81
N VAL A 205 10.91 7.07 -9.50
CA VAL A 205 10.85 8.16 -8.53
C VAL A 205 12.23 8.74 -8.30
N ALA A 206 13.22 7.89 -8.02
CA ALA A 206 14.60 8.31 -7.78
C ALA A 206 15.20 9.03 -8.99
N SER A 207 14.98 8.50 -10.20
CA SER A 207 15.50 9.10 -11.42
C SER A 207 14.82 10.42 -11.76
N SER A 208 13.50 10.53 -11.61
CA SER A 208 12.76 11.78 -11.84
C SER A 208 13.10 12.86 -10.80
N PHE A 209 13.20 12.49 -9.52
CA PHE A 209 13.69 13.37 -8.46
C PHE A 209 15.09 13.90 -8.79
N THR A 210 16.01 13.01 -9.14
CA THR A 210 17.40 13.38 -9.47
C THR A 210 17.45 14.31 -10.69
N ALA A 211 16.69 13.99 -11.74
CA ALA A 211 16.62 14.81 -12.95
C ALA A 211 16.07 16.21 -12.66
N GLN A 212 14.98 16.30 -11.89
CA GLN A 212 14.37 17.57 -11.52
C GLN A 212 15.29 18.42 -10.64
N MET A 213 15.94 17.81 -9.63
CA MET A 213 16.91 18.48 -8.77
C MET A 213 18.07 19.06 -9.59
N ASN A 214 18.66 18.27 -10.48
CA ASN A 214 19.77 18.73 -11.33
C ASN A 214 19.35 19.84 -12.30
N ALA A 215 18.10 19.84 -12.77
CA ALA A 215 17.59 20.83 -13.70
C ALA A 215 17.29 22.18 -13.04
N LYS A 216 16.67 22.18 -11.85
CA LYS A 216 16.21 23.41 -11.18
C LYS A 216 17.10 23.91 -10.05
N TYR A 217 17.85 23.01 -9.42
CA TYR A 217 18.69 23.30 -8.26
C TYR A 217 20.11 22.77 -8.49
N PRO A 218 20.83 23.26 -9.52
CA PRO A 218 22.13 22.72 -9.95
C PRO A 218 23.24 22.82 -8.90
N ASP A 219 23.07 23.68 -7.88
CA ASP A 219 23.99 23.81 -6.75
C ASP A 219 23.75 22.77 -5.64
N VAL A 220 22.70 21.94 -5.77
CA VAL A 220 22.43 20.81 -4.87
C VAL A 220 23.17 19.57 -5.36
N LYS A 221 23.92 18.94 -4.47
CA LYS A 221 24.52 17.63 -4.73
C LYS A 221 23.49 16.54 -4.43
N VAL A 222 23.02 15.84 -5.46
CA VAL A 222 22.16 14.65 -5.31
C VAL A 222 23.05 13.40 -5.15
N LEU A 223 22.88 12.67 -4.04
CA LEU A 223 23.56 11.39 -3.85
C LEU A 223 22.96 10.32 -4.78
N LYS A 224 23.77 9.31 -5.10
CA LYS A 224 23.25 8.12 -5.80
C LYS A 224 22.22 7.40 -4.92
N PRO A 225 21.17 6.81 -5.52
CA PRO A 225 20.21 5.98 -4.80
C PRO A 225 20.90 4.88 -3.99
N ALA A 226 20.42 4.67 -2.77
CA ALA A 226 20.90 3.64 -1.86
C ALA A 226 19.72 2.85 -1.27
N GLU A 227 19.90 1.55 -1.13
CA GLU A 227 18.86 0.70 -0.57
C GLU A 227 18.75 0.89 0.97
N GLU A 228 17.61 1.37 1.46
CA GLU A 228 17.24 1.41 2.88
C GLU A 228 16.58 0.09 3.33
N GLY A 229 15.78 -0.54 2.47
CA GLY A 229 14.99 -1.73 2.81
C GLY A 229 13.69 -1.39 3.57
N PHE A 230 12.91 -2.41 3.91
CA PHE A 230 11.56 -2.24 4.47
C PHE A 230 11.47 -2.28 6.00
N ASP A 231 12.58 -2.58 6.69
CA ASP A 231 12.63 -2.62 8.16
C ASP A 231 13.06 -1.24 8.69
N VAL A 232 12.11 -0.49 9.27
CA VAL A 232 12.34 0.89 9.73
C VAL A 232 13.55 1.02 10.66
N PRO A 233 13.76 0.18 11.70
CA PRO A 233 14.95 0.29 12.54
C PRO A 233 16.27 0.15 11.77
N LYS A 234 16.38 -0.82 10.85
CA LYS A 234 17.56 -0.97 9.98
C LYS A 234 17.69 0.19 8.99
N ALA A 235 16.59 0.67 8.45
CA ALA A 235 16.55 1.81 7.54
C ALA A 235 17.06 3.08 8.24
N ILE A 236 16.69 3.33 9.50
CA ILE A 236 17.22 4.44 10.31
C ILE A 236 18.74 4.33 10.42
N ALA A 237 19.28 3.14 10.76
CA ALA A 237 20.72 2.95 10.88
C ALA A 237 21.47 3.27 9.57
N LYS A 238 20.89 2.91 8.41
CA LYS A 238 21.44 3.25 7.09
C LYS A 238 21.34 4.75 6.79
N ALA A 239 20.20 5.38 7.06
CA ALA A 239 20.02 6.82 6.87
C ALA A 239 20.98 7.65 7.74
N VAL A 240 21.21 7.23 9.00
CA VAL A 240 22.22 7.82 9.89
C VAL A 240 23.62 7.67 9.30
N ALA A 241 23.98 6.49 8.78
CA ALA A 241 25.28 6.28 8.15
C ALA A 241 25.48 7.19 6.92
N ILE A 242 24.43 7.36 6.10
CA ILE A 242 24.44 8.29 4.96
C ILE A 242 24.66 9.73 5.43
N ALA A 243 23.97 10.15 6.49
CA ALA A 243 24.09 11.50 7.04
C ALA A 243 25.47 11.77 7.66
N ILE A 244 26.05 10.81 8.39
CA ILE A 244 27.41 10.92 8.94
C ILE A 244 28.45 11.04 7.82
N ALA A 245 28.29 10.27 6.74
CA ALA A 245 29.19 10.30 5.58
C ALA A 245 29.07 11.59 4.74
N ASN A 246 27.98 12.35 4.90
CA ASN A 246 27.71 13.58 4.17
C ASN A 246 27.26 14.70 5.14
N PRO A 247 28.20 15.36 5.85
CA PRO A 247 27.88 16.35 6.88
C PRO A 247 27.04 17.55 6.39
N ASP A 248 27.04 17.82 5.09
CA ASP A 248 26.27 18.85 4.40
C ASP A 248 24.90 18.37 3.89
N LEU A 249 24.49 17.13 4.22
CA LEU A 249 23.16 16.59 3.92
C LEU A 249 22.07 17.41 4.62
N VAL A 250 21.10 17.91 3.86
CA VAL A 250 20.02 18.79 4.36
C VAL A 250 18.62 18.34 3.92
N GLY A 251 18.52 17.44 2.95
CA GLY A 251 17.25 16.89 2.49
C GLY A 251 17.37 15.43 2.07
N ALA A 252 16.23 14.76 1.93
CA ALA A 252 16.19 13.39 1.45
C ALA A 252 14.86 13.06 0.78
N VAL A 253 14.89 12.23 -0.25
CA VAL A 253 13.71 11.51 -0.72
C VAL A 253 13.90 10.02 -0.39
N GLY A 254 12.87 9.40 0.16
CA GLY A 254 12.82 7.95 0.34
C GLY A 254 11.55 7.38 -0.28
N THR A 255 11.63 6.21 -0.91
CA THR A 255 10.51 5.65 -1.69
C THR A 255 9.70 4.58 -0.95
N THR A 256 10.04 4.25 0.29
CA THR A 256 9.30 3.24 1.08
C THR A 256 8.24 3.88 1.95
N GLY A 257 7.15 3.16 2.24
CA GLY A 257 6.11 3.63 3.17
C GLY A 257 6.65 3.99 4.56
N GLY A 258 7.82 3.46 4.95
CA GLY A 258 8.51 3.78 6.21
C GLY A 258 9.52 4.93 6.12
N SER A 259 9.89 5.40 4.92
CA SER A 259 10.91 6.43 4.72
C SER A 259 10.68 7.72 5.52
N PRO A 260 9.44 8.25 5.65
CA PRO A 260 9.16 9.41 6.50
C PRO A 260 9.66 9.23 7.94
N VAL A 261 9.32 8.11 8.56
CA VAL A 261 9.74 7.79 9.94
C VAL A 261 11.24 7.49 10.00
N THR A 262 11.78 6.82 8.97
CA THR A 262 13.22 6.54 8.84
C THR A 262 14.05 7.83 8.91
N TRP A 263 13.72 8.82 8.08
CA TRP A 263 14.47 10.07 8.00
C TRP A 263 14.20 11.02 9.18
N ALA A 264 13.00 10.97 9.78
CA ALA A 264 12.73 11.60 11.06
C ALA A 264 13.65 11.04 12.16
N GLY A 265 13.73 9.71 12.27
CA GLY A 265 14.58 9.03 13.25
C GLY A 265 16.07 9.30 13.03
N ALA A 266 16.51 9.35 11.77
CA ALA A 266 17.89 9.71 11.44
C ALA A 266 18.21 11.14 11.86
N SER A 267 17.32 12.09 11.58
CA SER A 267 17.46 13.51 12.00
C SER A 267 17.59 13.64 13.52
N ASP A 268 16.73 12.93 14.26
CA ASP A 268 16.75 12.90 15.74
C ASP A 268 18.09 12.37 16.26
N GLN A 269 18.62 11.28 15.68
CA GLN A 269 19.87 10.65 16.14
C GLN A 269 21.12 11.48 15.85
N ILE A 270 21.16 12.19 14.71
CA ILE A 270 22.30 13.04 14.36
C ILE A 270 22.19 14.45 14.97
N GLY A 271 21.04 14.81 15.55
CA GLY A 271 20.79 16.12 16.15
C GLY A 271 20.74 17.27 15.13
N LYS A 272 20.38 16.98 13.87
CA LYS A 272 20.32 17.94 12.78
C LYS A 272 19.09 17.66 11.91
N PRO A 273 18.30 18.68 11.53
CA PRO A 273 17.15 18.48 10.66
C PRO A 273 17.56 18.03 9.26
N ILE A 274 16.89 17.00 8.74
CA ILE A 274 16.91 16.62 7.34
C ILE A 274 15.49 16.78 6.79
N TRP A 275 15.32 17.67 5.82
CA TRP A 275 14.03 17.93 5.18
C TRP A 275 13.69 16.79 4.22
N ALA A 276 13.04 15.77 4.77
CA ALA A 276 12.71 14.57 4.00
C ALA A 276 11.28 14.58 3.47
N ILE A 277 11.08 13.92 2.32
CA ILE A 277 9.78 13.52 1.78
C ILE A 277 9.82 12.02 1.49
N GLY A 278 8.78 11.32 1.90
CA GLY A 278 8.53 9.93 1.52
C GLY A 278 7.04 9.68 1.27
N PRO A 279 6.67 8.49 0.78
CA PRO A 279 5.30 8.19 0.39
C PRO A 279 4.37 7.92 1.59
N ASP A 280 3.11 7.68 1.25
CA ASP A 280 2.04 7.15 2.08
C ASP A 280 1.54 8.05 3.22
N ALA A 281 0.26 8.43 3.13
CA ALA A 281 -0.47 9.15 4.16
C ALA A 281 -0.92 8.22 5.32
N THR A 282 0.03 7.50 5.93
CA THR A 282 -0.22 6.69 7.14
C THR A 282 -0.14 7.54 8.41
N ARG A 283 -0.78 7.11 9.51
CA ARG A 283 -0.74 7.85 10.79
C ARG A 283 0.68 8.25 11.20
N PRO A 284 1.69 7.35 11.24
CA PRO A 284 3.03 7.73 11.66
C PRO A 284 3.69 8.77 10.74
N ASN A 285 3.40 8.71 9.43
CA ASN A 285 3.96 9.64 8.46
C ASN A 285 3.30 11.02 8.58
N LEU A 286 1.97 11.05 8.73
CA LEU A 286 1.21 12.29 8.98
C LEU A 286 1.63 12.95 10.30
N ASP A 287 1.86 12.16 11.35
CA ASP A 287 2.34 12.63 12.65
C ASP A 287 3.74 13.23 12.51
N ALA A 288 4.63 12.60 11.74
CA ALA A 288 5.99 13.11 11.50
C ALA A 288 5.99 14.47 10.77
N VAL A 289 5.06 14.71 9.84
CA VAL A 289 4.86 16.04 9.22
C VAL A 289 4.28 17.04 10.21
N ARG A 290 3.23 16.66 10.95
CA ARG A 290 2.58 17.53 11.95
C ARG A 290 3.59 18.03 12.98
N ASP A 291 4.46 17.14 13.43
CA ASP A 291 5.45 17.40 14.47
C ASP A 291 6.72 18.08 13.90
N GLY A 292 6.74 18.39 12.60
CA GLY A 292 7.84 19.10 11.93
C GLY A 292 9.13 18.29 11.80
N LYS A 293 9.06 16.96 11.96
CA LYS A 293 10.22 16.05 11.88
C LYS A 293 10.65 15.77 10.44
N ILE A 294 9.72 15.89 9.50
CA ILE A 294 9.96 15.82 8.06
C ILE A 294 9.25 16.97 7.36
N LEU A 295 9.59 17.21 6.09
CA LEU A 295 9.06 18.34 5.34
C LEU A 295 7.59 18.14 4.96
N ALA A 296 7.29 17.00 4.34
CA ALA A 296 6.00 16.68 3.77
C ALA A 296 5.92 15.18 3.48
N VAL A 297 4.72 14.70 3.16
CA VAL A 297 4.48 13.36 2.63
C VAL A 297 4.04 13.46 1.19
N ALA A 298 4.55 12.61 0.33
CA ALA A 298 3.96 12.36 -0.97
C ALA A 298 2.76 11.43 -0.78
N ALA A 299 1.56 12.02 -0.71
CA ALA A 299 0.35 11.27 -0.46
C ALA A 299 -0.07 10.56 -1.75
N GLN A 300 0.52 9.40 -2.00
CA GLN A 300 0.09 8.52 -3.07
C GLN A 300 -1.43 8.30 -2.95
N PRO A 301 -2.18 8.42 -4.06
CA PRO A 301 -3.64 8.47 -4.07
C PRO A 301 -4.27 7.08 -3.88
N GLY A 302 -3.69 6.22 -3.05
CA GLY A 302 -4.10 4.83 -2.90
C GLY A 302 -5.53 4.66 -2.39
N TYR A 303 -6.06 5.61 -1.63
CA TYR A 303 -7.48 5.60 -1.28
C TYR A 303 -8.34 5.87 -2.52
N GLU A 304 -8.02 6.93 -3.25
CA GLU A 304 -8.73 7.40 -4.43
C GLU A 304 -8.63 6.47 -5.64
N GLU A 305 -7.46 5.87 -5.88
CA GLU A 305 -7.23 4.84 -6.90
C GLU A 305 -8.22 3.70 -6.75
N HIS A 306 -8.49 3.29 -5.52
CA HIS A 306 -9.37 2.18 -5.23
C HIS A 306 -10.85 2.58 -5.20
N GLN A 307 -11.17 3.85 -4.97
CA GLN A 307 -12.50 4.38 -5.28
C GLN A 307 -12.74 4.39 -6.80
N MET A 308 -11.78 4.91 -7.57
CA MET A 308 -11.85 4.93 -9.03
C MET A 308 -11.95 3.52 -9.61
N ALA A 309 -11.20 2.56 -9.06
CA ALA A 309 -11.27 1.16 -9.50
C ALA A 309 -12.67 0.57 -9.31
N VAL A 310 -13.33 0.85 -8.17
CA VAL A 310 -14.73 0.46 -7.94
C VAL A 310 -15.66 1.14 -8.94
N ASP A 311 -15.46 2.43 -9.24
CA ASP A 311 -16.27 3.16 -10.21
C ASP A 311 -16.16 2.58 -11.63
N LEU A 312 -14.95 2.20 -12.03
CA LEU A 312 -14.70 1.55 -13.32
C LEU A 312 -15.35 0.16 -13.38
N VAL A 313 -15.26 -0.63 -12.31
CA VAL A 313 -15.93 -1.94 -12.20
C VAL A 313 -17.45 -1.79 -12.22
N ALA A 314 -18.02 -0.85 -11.47
CA ALA A 314 -19.46 -0.60 -11.42
C ALA A 314 -20.01 -0.19 -12.79
N ASN A 315 -19.32 0.71 -13.49
CA ASN A 315 -19.67 1.06 -14.87
C ASN A 315 -19.69 -0.16 -15.79
N ALA A 316 -18.67 -1.00 -15.72
CA ALA A 316 -18.58 -2.21 -16.55
C ALA A 316 -19.69 -3.22 -16.23
N ILE A 317 -20.04 -3.42 -14.95
CA ILE A 317 -21.19 -4.24 -14.53
C ILE A 317 -22.50 -3.71 -15.15
N CYS A 318 -22.64 -2.38 -15.22
CA CYS A 318 -23.79 -1.72 -15.82
C CYS A 318 -23.74 -1.63 -17.37
N GLY A 319 -22.76 -2.27 -18.02
CA GLY A 319 -22.64 -2.31 -19.47
C GLY A 319 -21.88 -1.14 -20.11
N ASN A 320 -21.27 -0.27 -19.29
CA ASN A 320 -20.47 0.86 -19.75
C ASN A 320 -18.98 0.49 -19.67
N ALA A 321 -18.32 0.35 -20.82
CA ALA A 321 -16.87 0.11 -20.86
C ALA A 321 -16.08 1.33 -20.34
N PRO A 322 -14.89 1.14 -19.74
CA PRO A 322 -13.99 2.24 -19.41
C PRO A 322 -13.70 3.12 -20.64
N ALA A 323 -13.67 4.44 -20.45
CA ALA A 323 -13.32 5.37 -21.52
C ALA A 323 -11.87 5.22 -22.00
N GLN A 324 -11.00 4.75 -21.10
CA GLN A 324 -9.58 4.52 -21.34
C GLN A 324 -9.05 3.43 -20.42
N PHE A 325 -7.96 2.79 -20.84
CA PHE A 325 -7.29 1.76 -20.04
C PHE A 325 -6.45 2.35 -18.90
N ALA A 326 -5.75 3.46 -19.16
CA ALA A 326 -4.85 4.11 -18.22
C ALA A 326 -5.54 5.25 -17.47
N ASN A 327 -5.57 5.21 -16.14
CA ASN A 327 -6.14 6.28 -15.32
C ASN A 327 -5.16 6.67 -14.21
N ASP A 328 -4.25 7.58 -14.54
CA ASP A 328 -3.27 8.10 -13.60
C ASP A 328 -3.84 9.23 -12.74
N LEU A 329 -3.63 9.14 -11.43
CA LEU A 329 -4.01 10.13 -10.44
C LEU A 329 -2.77 10.91 -9.93
N PRO A 330 -2.91 12.21 -9.64
CA PRO A 330 -1.81 13.00 -9.12
C PRO A 330 -1.42 12.55 -7.72
N THR A 331 -0.12 12.58 -7.41
CA THR A 331 0.43 12.39 -6.06
C THR A 331 0.73 13.75 -5.43
N PRO A 332 -0.17 14.32 -4.61
CA PRO A 332 0.08 15.60 -3.97
C PRO A 332 1.18 15.50 -2.90
N ILE A 333 2.00 16.55 -2.79
CA ILE A 333 2.91 16.76 -1.67
C ILE A 333 2.15 17.48 -0.56
N ILE A 334 1.97 16.82 0.58
CA ILE A 334 1.15 17.29 1.68
C ILE A 334 2.02 17.81 2.81
N PHE A 335 1.92 19.12 3.04
CA PHE A 335 2.54 19.82 4.15
C PHE A 335 1.62 19.85 5.38
N ALA A 336 2.13 20.40 6.49
CA ALA A 336 1.45 20.37 7.79
C ALA A 336 0.03 20.99 7.79
N ASP A 337 -0.24 21.98 6.95
CA ASP A 337 -1.55 22.63 6.82
C ASP A 337 -2.57 21.82 6.00
N GLY A 338 -2.12 20.80 5.27
CA GLY A 338 -2.94 19.96 4.40
C GLY A 338 -3.33 18.60 4.99
N LEU A 339 -2.98 18.29 6.24
CA LEU A 339 -3.09 16.93 6.79
C LEU A 339 -4.52 16.50 7.15
N ALA A 340 -5.43 17.43 7.43
CA ALA A 340 -6.73 17.11 8.02
C ALA A 340 -7.59 16.10 7.22
N PRO A 341 -7.71 16.20 5.87
CA PRO A 341 -8.46 15.21 5.09
C PRO A 341 -7.88 13.79 5.19
N TYR A 342 -6.56 13.67 5.30
CA TYR A 342 -5.88 12.37 5.40
C TYR A 342 -6.06 11.73 6.77
N TYR A 343 -6.02 12.52 7.85
CA TYR A 343 -6.35 11.99 9.19
C TYR A 343 -7.77 11.44 9.26
N ALA A 344 -8.75 12.06 8.61
CA ALA A 344 -10.12 11.55 8.59
C ALA A 344 -10.20 10.13 7.99
N VAL A 345 -9.45 9.86 6.92
CA VAL A 345 -9.37 8.52 6.32
C VAL A 345 -8.70 7.53 7.27
N VAL A 346 -7.58 7.93 7.88
CA VAL A 346 -6.82 7.07 8.80
C VAL A 346 -7.62 6.78 10.08
N ASP A 347 -8.37 7.74 10.61
CA ASP A 347 -9.28 7.55 11.74
C ASP A 347 -10.38 6.52 11.41
N ALA A 348 -10.93 6.56 10.19
CA ALA A 348 -11.92 5.59 9.73
C ALA A 348 -11.33 4.16 9.63
N ILE A 349 -10.09 4.05 9.14
CA ILE A 349 -9.35 2.77 9.10
C ILE A 349 -9.16 2.22 10.51
N ASP A 350 -8.69 3.05 11.44
CA ASP A 350 -8.44 2.63 12.82
C ASP A 350 -9.72 2.17 13.51
N ALA A 351 -10.84 2.88 13.28
CA ALA A 351 -12.15 2.49 13.78
C ALA A 351 -12.64 1.16 13.20
N ARG A 352 -12.37 0.89 11.91
CA ARG A 352 -12.68 -0.39 11.25
C ARG A 352 -11.85 -1.53 11.83
N VAL A 353 -10.54 -1.33 11.99
CA VAL A 353 -9.61 -2.34 12.51
C VAL A 353 -9.93 -2.70 13.96
N ALA A 354 -10.30 -1.73 14.79
CA ALA A 354 -10.65 -1.96 16.19
C ALA A 354 -11.91 -2.84 16.41
N LYS A 355 -12.72 -3.05 15.37
CA LYS A 355 -13.94 -3.87 15.41
C LYS A 355 -13.71 -5.34 14.98
N GLN A 356 -12.53 -5.67 14.46
CA GLN A 356 -12.15 -7.02 13.98
C GLN A 356 -11.42 -7.80 15.06
#